data_AF-A0A820HXI4-F1
#
_entry.id   AF-A0A820HXI4-F1
#
_cell.length_a   1.000
_cell.length_b   1.000
_cell.length_c   1.000
_cell.angle_alpha   90.00
_cell.angle_beta   90.00
_cell.angle_gamma   90.00
#
_symmetry.space_group_name_H-M   'P 1'
#
loop_
_entity.id
_entity.type
_entity.pdbx_description
1 polymer ?
#
loop_
_entity_poly.entity_id
_entity_poly.type
_entity_poly.pdbx_seq_one_letter_code
_entity_poly.pdbx_strand_id
1 'polypeptide(L)'
;MAVIPRRHYPAFLLGLMPVVADWAQSTIVTSVSAGYSNFTVANVRFSPNVTSMISTFSYQGLVNFSGGSLLLCIVMTAILIYAIDRKFIRAAVWSILAGVLAIFGVIHASSVDLLIKTTDDGWRFTVAYSMMAIVFGILHLVQRRNWIKAATTEPDDLA
;
A
#
# COMPACT_ATOMS: atom_id res chain seq x y z
N MET A 1 -0.81 -30.71 -1.03
CA MET A 1 0.11 -29.75 -1.66
C MET A 1 -0.24 -28.38 -1.10
N ALA A 2 0.69 -27.69 -0.44
CA ALA A 2 0.47 -26.27 -0.14
C ALA A 2 0.55 -25.52 -1.47
N VAL A 3 -0.47 -24.75 -1.83
CA VAL A 3 -0.53 -24.02 -3.11
C VAL A 3 0.52 -22.89 -3.17
N ILE A 4 1.15 -22.55 -2.04
CA ILE A 4 2.12 -21.46 -1.91
C ILE A 4 3.34 -21.96 -1.13
N PRO A 5 4.58 -21.70 -1.58
CA PRO A 5 5.80 -21.99 -0.83
C PRO A 5 5.79 -21.33 0.55
N ARG A 6 6.28 -22.04 1.58
CA ARG A 6 6.30 -21.56 2.98
C ARG A 6 7.03 -20.23 3.15
N ARG A 7 7.98 -19.95 2.27
CA ARG A 7 8.79 -18.74 2.29
C ARG A 7 8.01 -17.48 1.85
N HIS A 8 6.91 -17.63 1.12
CA HIS A 8 6.07 -16.51 0.68
C HIS A 8 4.96 -16.15 1.67
N TYR A 9 4.73 -16.96 2.72
CA TYR A 9 3.76 -16.65 3.78
C TYR A 9 3.92 -15.25 4.38
N PRO A 10 5.12 -14.76 4.75
CA PRO A 10 5.26 -13.40 5.26
C PRO A 10 4.88 -12.33 4.24
N ALA A 11 5.19 -12.53 2.94
CA ALA A 11 4.79 -11.58 1.90
C ALA A 11 3.28 -11.49 1.75
N PHE A 12 2.59 -12.63 1.79
CA PHE A 12 1.14 -12.68 1.74
C PHE A 12 0.49 -11.97 2.93
N LEU A 13 0.97 -12.23 4.15
CA LEU A 13 0.43 -11.62 5.37
C LEU A 13 0.62 -10.09 5.36
N LEU A 14 1.80 -9.60 4.96
CA LEU A 14 2.06 -8.17 4.82
C LEU A 14 1.26 -7.55 3.66
N GLY A 15 1.09 -8.30 2.58
CA GLY A 15 0.31 -7.92 1.43
C GLY A 15 -1.17 -7.69 1.73
N LEU A 16 -1.74 -8.43 2.69
CA LEU A 16 -3.14 -8.26 3.11
C LEU A 16 -3.42 -7.02 3.97
N MET A 17 -2.37 -6.40 4.52
CA MET A 17 -2.50 -5.25 5.43
C MET A 17 -3.34 -4.08 4.87
N PRO A 18 -3.24 -3.69 3.58
CA PRO A 18 -4.06 -2.61 3.00
C PRO A 18 -5.56 -2.86 3.08
N VAL A 19 -5.99 -4.11 2.84
CA VAL A 19 -7.42 -4.49 2.91
C VAL A 19 -7.93 -4.44 4.35
N VAL A 20 -7.11 -4.88 5.31
CA VAL A 20 -7.43 -4.78 6.73
C VAL A 20 -7.54 -3.31 7.17
N ALA A 21 -6.65 -2.45 6.67
CA ALA A 21 -6.67 -1.02 6.94
C ALA A 21 -7.92 -0.31 6.38
N ASP A 22 -8.34 -0.67 5.18
CA ASP A 22 -9.56 -0.17 4.55
C ASP A 22 -10.83 -0.58 5.30
N TRP A 23 -10.92 -1.84 5.72
CA TRP A 23 -11.97 -2.29 6.61
C TRP A 23 -11.97 -1.54 7.96
N ALA A 24 -10.80 -1.35 8.56
CA ALA A 24 -10.68 -0.62 9.83
C ALA A 24 -11.10 0.85 9.66
N GLN A 25 -10.65 1.52 8.59
CA GLN A 25 -11.01 2.90 8.30
C GLN A 25 -12.52 3.06 8.12
N SER A 26 -13.13 2.24 7.27
CA SER A 26 -14.58 2.30 7.01
C SER A 26 -15.41 2.03 8.27
N THR A 27 -14.98 1.09 9.12
CA THR A 27 -15.64 0.80 10.40
C THR A 27 -15.55 1.99 11.34
N ILE A 28 -14.38 2.62 11.47
CA ILE A 28 -14.19 3.80 12.32
C ILE A 28 -15.07 4.95 11.82
N VAL A 29 -14.99 5.28 10.52
CA VAL A 29 -15.74 6.40 9.94
C VAL A 29 -17.25 6.20 10.08
N THR A 30 -17.75 5.00 9.79
CA THR A 30 -19.18 4.70 9.87
C THR A 30 -19.70 4.70 11.31
N SER A 31 -18.94 4.13 12.25
CA SER A 31 -19.34 4.08 13.67
C SER A 31 -19.35 5.46 14.29
N VAL A 32 -18.34 6.28 13.99
CA VAL A 32 -18.25 7.66 14.44
C VAL A 32 -19.41 8.48 13.86
N SER A 33 -19.66 8.39 12.56
CA SER A 33 -20.76 9.07 11.90
C SER A 33 -22.12 8.71 12.51
N ALA A 34 -22.39 7.43 12.75
CA ALA A 34 -23.63 6.95 13.37
C ALA A 34 -23.80 7.43 14.83
N GLY A 35 -22.71 7.50 15.60
CA GLY A 35 -22.72 8.04 16.95
C GLY A 35 -23.10 9.53 17.00
N TYR A 36 -22.57 10.31 16.05
CA TYR A 36 -22.88 11.75 15.96
C TYR A 36 -24.28 12.04 15.42
N SER A 37 -24.82 11.25 14.48
CA SER A 37 -26.18 11.45 13.96
C SER A 37 -27.27 11.28 15.02
N ASN A 38 -26.98 10.58 16.12
CA ASN A 38 -27.93 10.35 17.21
C ASN A 38 -27.95 11.47 18.26
N PHE A 39 -27.09 12.49 18.15
CA PHE A 39 -27.03 13.62 19.08
C PHE A 39 -27.91 14.78 18.59
N THR A 40 -29.21 14.72 18.85
CA THR A 40 -30.14 15.81 18.51
C THR A 40 -30.27 16.80 19.67
N VAL A 41 -29.41 17.82 19.70
CA VAL A 41 -29.70 19.05 20.45
C VAL A 41 -30.37 20.02 19.48
N ALA A 42 -31.56 20.51 19.82
CA ALA A 42 -32.26 21.50 19.00
C ALA A 42 -31.32 22.70 18.72
N ASN A 43 -31.15 23.03 17.44
CA ASN A 43 -30.29 24.12 16.92
C ASN A 43 -28.76 23.91 16.96
N VAL A 44 -28.26 22.71 17.26
CA VAL A 44 -26.83 22.39 17.08
C VAL A 44 -26.67 21.48 15.87
N ARG A 45 -26.21 22.04 14.75
CA ARG A 45 -25.74 21.25 13.59
C ARG A 45 -24.26 20.97 13.78
N PHE A 46 -23.88 19.73 14.10
CA PHE A 46 -22.48 19.34 14.06
C PHE A 46 -22.01 19.36 12.60
N SER A 47 -20.86 20.01 12.35
CA SER A 47 -20.24 20.03 11.03
C SER A 47 -20.01 18.59 10.56
N PRO A 48 -20.24 18.24 9.28
CA PRO A 48 -19.95 16.90 8.74
C PRO A 48 -18.48 16.48 8.94
N ASN A 49 -17.60 17.46 9.19
CA ASN A 49 -16.18 17.25 9.41
C ASN A 49 -15.83 17.18 10.92
N VAL A 50 -16.54 16.35 11.69
CA VAL A 50 -16.18 16.14 13.11
C VAL A 50 -14.76 15.57 13.25
N THR A 51 -14.28 14.90 12.21
CA THR A 51 -12.88 14.46 12.03
C THR A 51 -11.85 15.58 12.13
N SER A 52 -12.16 16.83 11.75
CA SER A 52 -11.21 17.95 11.91
C SER A 52 -11.12 18.48 13.34
N MET A 53 -12.06 18.12 14.23
CA MET A 53 -12.08 18.53 15.64
C MET A 53 -11.33 17.56 16.56
N ILE A 54 -11.06 16.33 16.11
CA ILE A 54 -10.25 15.36 16.84
C ILE A 54 -8.78 15.59 16.50
N SER A 55 -8.22 16.71 16.94
CA SER A 55 -6.81 17.09 16.69
C SER A 55 -5.79 16.11 17.30
N THR A 56 -6.23 15.24 18.22
CA THR A 56 -5.39 14.25 18.91
C THR A 56 -5.32 12.90 18.19
N PHE A 57 -6.25 12.60 17.27
CA PHE A 57 -6.33 11.30 16.59
C PHE A 57 -5.82 11.42 15.14
N SER A 58 -4.51 11.21 14.96
CA SER A 58 -3.91 11.16 13.61
C SER A 58 -4.18 9.80 12.97
N TYR A 59 -5.12 9.74 12.03
CA TYR A 59 -5.43 8.54 11.23
C TYR A 59 -5.01 8.67 9.77
N GLN A 60 -4.23 9.70 9.41
CA GLN A 60 -3.78 9.94 8.03
C GLN A 60 -3.01 8.75 7.45
N GLY A 61 -2.19 8.08 8.27
CA GLY A 61 -1.50 6.86 7.85
C GLY A 61 -2.48 5.75 7.44
N LEU A 62 -3.59 5.61 8.16
CA LEU A 62 -4.64 4.66 7.84
C LEU A 62 -5.38 5.03 6.55
N VAL A 63 -5.72 6.31 6.36
CA VAL A 63 -6.34 6.84 5.13
C VAL A 63 -5.46 6.60 3.91
N ASN A 64 -4.17 6.90 4.04
CA ASN A 64 -3.24 6.75 2.94
C ASN A 64 -2.98 5.28 2.60
N PHE A 65 -3.14 4.38 3.57
CA PHE A 65 -2.88 2.95 3.39
C PHE A 65 -4.12 2.16 2.93
N SER A 66 -5.33 2.72 3.09
CA SER A 66 -6.59 2.13 2.60
C SER A 66 -6.92 2.50 1.15
N GLY A 67 -6.45 3.63 0.64
CA GLY A 67 -6.72 4.07 -0.74
C GLY A 67 -6.30 3.02 -1.78
N GLY A 68 -7.27 2.52 -2.56
CA GLY A 68 -7.02 1.47 -3.58
C GLY A 68 -6.59 0.11 -3.00
N SER A 69 -7.05 -0.23 -1.79
CA SER A 69 -6.63 -1.38 -0.97
C SER A 69 -6.50 -2.71 -1.72
N LEU A 70 -7.47 -3.07 -2.57
CA LEU A 70 -7.46 -4.32 -3.33
C LEU A 70 -6.36 -4.38 -4.39
N LEU A 71 -6.08 -3.28 -5.09
CA LEU A 71 -4.99 -3.27 -6.07
C LEU A 71 -3.65 -3.16 -5.35
N LEU A 72 -3.60 -2.33 -4.30
CA LEU A 72 -2.42 -2.15 -3.47
C LEU A 72 -1.96 -3.47 -2.82
N CYS A 73 -2.89 -4.31 -2.36
CA CYS A 73 -2.52 -5.61 -1.76
C CYS A 73 -1.86 -6.55 -2.78
N ILE A 74 -2.36 -6.59 -4.01
CA ILE A 74 -1.79 -7.40 -5.10
C ILE A 74 -0.39 -6.91 -5.44
N VAL A 75 -0.24 -5.60 -5.67
CA VAL A 75 1.03 -4.97 -6.04
C VAL A 75 2.06 -5.12 -4.91
N MET A 76 1.68 -4.86 -3.66
CA MET A 76 2.55 -4.99 -2.49
C MET A 76 2.99 -6.44 -2.29
N THR A 77 2.08 -7.41 -2.43
CA THR A 77 2.39 -8.85 -2.35
C THR A 77 3.38 -9.24 -3.45
N ALA A 78 3.17 -8.79 -4.68
CA ALA A 78 4.06 -9.09 -5.81
C ALA A 78 5.48 -8.55 -5.56
N ILE A 79 5.60 -7.29 -5.12
CA ILE A 79 6.89 -6.69 -4.77
C ILE A 79 7.60 -7.52 -3.69
N LEU A 80 6.89 -7.89 -2.62
CA LEU A 80 7.45 -8.65 -1.52
C LEU A 80 7.86 -10.06 -1.93
N ILE A 81 7.07 -10.77 -2.72
CA ILE A 81 7.43 -12.11 -3.24
C ILE A 81 8.71 -12.02 -4.08
N TYR A 82 8.79 -11.07 -5.02
CA TYR A 82 9.99 -10.93 -5.85
C TYR A 82 11.22 -10.45 -5.05
N ALA A 83 11.02 -9.64 -4.02
CA ALA A 83 12.08 -9.26 -3.09
C ALA A 83 12.59 -10.46 -2.28
N ILE A 84 11.67 -11.28 -1.77
CA ILE A 84 11.99 -12.51 -1.04
C ILE A 84 12.77 -13.45 -1.96
N ASP A 85 12.30 -13.69 -3.18
CA ASP A 85 12.95 -14.55 -4.18
C ASP A 85 14.29 -14.01 -4.71
N ARG A 86 14.65 -12.78 -4.37
CA ARG A 86 15.83 -12.06 -4.87
C ARG A 86 15.80 -11.88 -6.39
N LYS A 87 14.59 -11.79 -6.95
CA LYS A 87 14.32 -11.46 -8.36
C LYS A 87 14.18 -9.93 -8.47
N PHE A 88 15.23 -9.20 -8.11
CA PHE A 88 15.18 -7.75 -7.87
C PHE A 88 14.73 -6.92 -9.07
N ILE A 89 15.05 -7.34 -10.30
CA ILE A 89 14.57 -6.64 -11.50
C ILE A 89 13.05 -6.68 -11.63
N ARG A 90 12.42 -7.82 -11.27
CA ARG A 90 10.96 -7.94 -11.28
C ARG A 90 10.35 -7.08 -10.18
N ALA A 91 10.94 -7.08 -8.98
CA ALA A 91 10.52 -6.20 -7.88
C ALA A 91 10.63 -4.70 -8.26
N ALA A 92 11.68 -4.31 -8.98
CA ALA A 92 11.86 -2.95 -9.49
C ALA A 92 10.75 -2.57 -10.49
N VAL A 93 10.43 -3.44 -11.44
CA VAL A 93 9.35 -3.21 -12.42
C VAL A 93 8.01 -3.05 -11.71
N TRP A 94 7.69 -3.91 -10.74
CA TRP A 94 6.47 -3.78 -9.95
C TRP A 94 6.44 -2.50 -9.11
N SER A 95 7.58 -2.06 -8.59
CA SER A 95 7.69 -0.77 -7.89
C SER A 95 7.42 0.40 -8.83
N ILE A 96 7.97 0.40 -10.04
CA ILE A 96 7.68 1.43 -11.05
C ILE A 96 6.19 1.45 -11.41
N LEU A 97 5.59 0.28 -11.63
CA LEU A 97 4.15 0.16 -11.90
C LEU A 97 3.32 0.72 -10.74
N ALA A 98 3.71 0.43 -9.50
CA ALA A 98 3.07 1.00 -8.31
C ALA A 98 3.17 2.54 -8.29
N GLY A 99 4.33 3.10 -8.64
CA GLY A 99 4.52 4.55 -8.77
C GLY A 99 3.60 5.17 -9.82
N VAL A 100 3.44 4.51 -10.98
CA VAL A 100 2.49 4.94 -12.02
C VAL A 100 1.04 4.87 -11.52
N LEU A 101 0.66 3.81 -10.81
CA LEU A 101 -0.68 3.71 -10.23
C LEU A 101 -0.94 4.78 -9.16
N ALA A 102 0.10 5.16 -8.40
CA ALA A 102 0.02 6.18 -7.36
C ALA A 102 -0.13 7.59 -7.93
N ILE A 103 0.55 7.94 -9.03
CA ILE A 103 0.43 9.27 -9.65
C ILE A 103 -0.95 9.51 -10.26
N PHE A 104 -1.59 8.44 -10.76
CA PHE A 104 -2.98 8.48 -11.26
C PHE A 104 -4.03 8.34 -10.14
N GLY A 105 -3.63 8.19 -8.88
CA GLY A 105 -4.56 8.04 -7.76
C GLY A 105 -5.32 6.71 -7.73
N VAL A 106 -4.86 5.69 -8.47
CA VAL A 106 -5.48 4.36 -8.44
C VAL A 106 -5.16 3.63 -7.12
N ILE A 107 -3.98 3.92 -6.55
CA ILE A 107 -3.56 3.46 -5.22
C ILE A 107 -3.16 4.65 -4.35
N HIS A 108 -3.31 4.52 -3.03
CA HIS A 108 -3.01 5.54 -2.02
C HIS A 108 -3.81 6.86 -2.10
N ALA A 109 -4.88 6.89 -2.90
CA ALA A 109 -5.75 8.05 -3.02
C ALA A 109 -7.24 7.65 -2.98
N SER A 110 -8.08 8.62 -2.66
CA SER A 110 -9.54 8.47 -2.60
C SER A 110 -10.24 8.68 -3.95
N SER A 111 -9.53 9.25 -4.93
CA SER A 111 -10.06 9.55 -6.25
C SER A 111 -8.97 9.40 -7.32
N VAL A 112 -9.41 9.06 -8.52
CA VAL A 112 -8.55 8.92 -9.70
C VAL A 112 -8.43 10.28 -10.36
N ASP A 113 -7.23 10.85 -10.31
CA ASP A 113 -6.86 12.10 -10.99
C ASP A 113 -5.33 12.12 -11.16
N LEU A 114 -4.80 13.13 -11.84
CA LEU A 114 -3.37 13.33 -12.01
C LEU A 114 -2.80 14.08 -10.78
N LEU A 115 -2.45 13.32 -9.74
CA LEU A 115 -2.13 13.78 -8.38
C LEU A 115 -0.68 14.30 -8.23
N ILE A 116 -0.35 15.37 -8.96
CA ILE A 116 1.00 15.96 -8.99
C ILE A 116 1.14 17.18 -8.04
N LYS A 117 0.04 17.74 -7.55
CA LYS A 117 0.10 18.96 -6.74
C LYS A 117 0.62 18.63 -5.35
N THR A 118 1.25 19.60 -4.71
CA THR A 118 1.79 19.45 -3.34
C THR A 118 0.70 19.19 -2.29
N THR A 119 -0.54 19.55 -2.61
CA THR A 119 -1.74 19.27 -1.80
C THR A 119 -2.23 17.83 -1.91
N ASP A 120 -1.75 17.08 -2.90
CA ASP A 120 -2.22 15.74 -3.21
C ASP A 120 -1.30 14.69 -2.57
N ASP A 121 -1.83 13.49 -2.34
CA ASP A 121 -1.06 12.41 -1.74
C ASP A 121 -0.24 11.59 -2.76
N GLY A 122 -0.67 11.54 -4.03
CA GLY A 122 -0.11 10.64 -5.06
C GLY A 122 1.37 10.86 -5.40
N TRP A 123 1.85 12.11 -5.46
CA TRP A 123 3.25 12.41 -5.78
C TRP A 123 4.22 11.83 -4.74
N ARG A 124 3.84 11.82 -3.45
CA ARG A 124 4.69 11.31 -2.35
C ARG A 124 4.91 9.81 -2.48
N PHE A 125 3.85 9.08 -2.81
CA PHE A 125 3.91 7.63 -3.03
C PHE A 125 4.67 7.29 -4.32
N THR A 126 4.52 8.10 -5.36
CA THR A 126 5.30 7.96 -6.60
C THR A 126 6.80 8.07 -6.33
N VAL A 127 7.22 9.05 -5.53
CA VAL A 127 8.63 9.20 -5.11
C VAL A 127 9.08 8.00 -4.28
N ALA A 128 8.28 7.55 -3.32
CA ALA A 128 8.61 6.40 -2.49
C ALA A 128 8.82 5.11 -3.32
N TYR A 129 7.94 4.84 -4.28
CA TYR A 129 8.07 3.70 -5.19
C TYR A 129 9.24 3.83 -6.17
N SER A 130 9.56 5.06 -6.60
CA SER A 130 10.75 5.32 -7.40
C SER A 130 12.02 5.05 -6.61
N MET A 131 12.08 5.48 -5.34
CA MET A 131 13.18 5.14 -4.43
C MET A 131 13.29 3.63 -4.21
N MET A 132 12.17 2.93 -4.04
CA MET A 132 12.13 1.48 -3.92
C MET A 132 12.68 0.79 -5.17
N ALA A 133 12.31 1.26 -6.36
CA ALA A 133 12.84 0.75 -7.63
C ALA A 133 14.36 0.95 -7.74
N ILE A 134 14.88 2.10 -7.28
CA ILE A 134 16.33 2.37 -7.22
C ILE A 134 17.02 1.39 -6.27
N VAL A 135 16.45 1.16 -5.07
CA VAL A 135 17.00 0.20 -4.11
C VAL A 135 17.07 -1.21 -4.72
N PHE A 136 16.01 -1.67 -5.37
CA PHE A 136 16.04 -2.96 -6.07
C PHE A 136 17.03 -2.98 -7.25
N GLY A 137 17.18 -1.88 -7.96
CA GLY A 137 18.22 -1.71 -8.97
C GLY A 137 19.64 -1.86 -8.39
N ILE A 138 19.92 -1.22 -7.26
CA ILE A 138 21.19 -1.35 -6.53
C ILE A 138 21.39 -2.80 -6.09
N LEU A 139 20.37 -3.43 -5.48
CA LEU A 139 20.44 -4.83 -5.07
C LEU A 139 20.69 -5.78 -6.24
N HIS A 140 20.14 -5.49 -7.42
CA HIS A 140 20.42 -6.24 -8.64
C HIS A 140 21.89 -6.09 -9.08
N LEU A 141 22.45 -4.87 -9.02
CA LEU A 141 23.86 -4.63 -9.34
C LEU A 141 24.80 -5.34 -8.35
N VAL A 142 24.47 -5.31 -7.06
CA VAL A 142 25.22 -5.99 -6.00
C VAL A 142 25.13 -7.52 -6.17
N GLN A 143 23.97 -8.03 -6.57
CA GLN A 143 23.78 -9.44 -6.91
C GLN A 143 24.63 -9.85 -8.13
N ARG A 144 24.72 -9.01 -9.17
CA ARG A 144 25.61 -9.25 -10.33
C ARG A 144 27.09 -9.26 -9.95
N ARG A 145 27.49 -8.54 -8.89
CA ARG A 145 28.85 -8.58 -8.33
C ARG A 145 29.10 -9.80 -7.43
N ASN A 146 28.17 -10.76 -7.36
CA ASN A 146 28.22 -11.98 -6.52
C ASN A 146 28.22 -11.73 -5.01
N TRP A 147 27.82 -10.54 -4.55
CA TRP A 147 27.73 -10.24 -3.11
C TRP A 147 26.43 -10.72 -2.48
N ILE A 148 25.40 -11.00 -3.29
CA ILE A 148 24.10 -11.54 -2.86
C ILE A 148 23.88 -12.86 -3.60
N LYS A 149 23.37 -13.90 -2.91
CA LYS A 149 23.09 -15.19 -3.56
C LYS A 149 22.12 -15.01 -4.74
N ALA A 150 22.27 -15.87 -5.74
CA ALA A 150 21.42 -15.89 -6.93
C ALA A 150 19.93 -16.03 -6.56
N ALA A 151 19.07 -15.62 -7.51
CA ALA A 151 17.63 -15.78 -7.38
C ALA A 151 17.30 -17.24 -7.07
N THR A 152 16.43 -17.44 -6.08
CA THR A 152 16.02 -18.79 -5.70
C THR A 152 14.97 -19.29 -6.68
N THR A 153 15.21 -20.46 -7.24
CA THR A 153 14.27 -21.23 -8.06
C THR A 153 14.02 -22.52 -7.28
N GLU A 154 12.79 -22.75 -6.82
CA GLU A 154 12.43 -24.06 -6.26
C GLU A 154 12.17 -25.02 -7.44
N PRO A 155 12.46 -26.33 -7.28
CA PRO A 155 12.20 -27.32 -8.32
C PRO A 155 10.71 -27.44 -8.68
N ASP A 156 9.80 -27.07 -7.77
CA ASP A 156 8.35 -27.04 -8.02
C ASP A 156 7.91 -25.88 -8.94
N ASP A 157 8.76 -24.86 -9.16
CA ASP A 157 8.51 -23.78 -10.14
C ASP A 157 8.83 -24.20 -11.58
N LEU A 158 9.43 -25.39 -11.77
CA LEU A 158 9.90 -25.93 -13.06
C LEU A 158 9.04 -27.11 -13.57
N ALA A 159 7.98 -27.49 -12.84
CA ALA A 159 7.09 -28.60 -13.15
C ALA A 159 5.75 -28.15 -13.74
#